data_AF-A0A1H6JU94-F1
#
_entry.id   AF-A0A1H6JU94-F1
#
_cell.length_a   1.000
_cell.length_b   1.000
_cell.length_c   1.000
_cell.angle_alpha   90.00
_cell.angle_beta   90.00
_cell.angle_gamma   90.00
#
_symmetry.space_group_name_H-M   'P 1'
#
loop_
_entity.id
_entity.type
_entity.pdbx_description
1 polymer ?
#
loop_
_entity_poly.entity_id
_entity_poly.type
_entity_poly.pdbx_seq_one_letter_code
_entity_poly.pdbx_strand_id
1 'polypeptide(L)' 'MERIMKSLGQDVPDTKPILEINPKHPLVKKLKTKISQDVVKVLFDQAVLSEGGQLKEPAEFVKRMNKLIK' A
#
# COMPACT_ATOMS: atom_id res chain seq x y z
N MET A 1 13.44 7.17 8.89
CA MET A 1 14.90 7.06 9.11
C MET A 1 15.58 6.18 8.07
N GLU A 2 14.99 5.03 7.69
CA GLU A 2 15.55 4.13 6.66
C GLU A 2 15.99 4.85 5.38
N ARG A 3 15.17 5.74 4.82
CA ARG A 3 15.53 6.54 3.64
C ARG A 3 16.76 7.44 3.82
N ILE A 4 16.89 8.05 4.99
CA ILE A 4 18.04 8.90 5.31
C ILE A 4 19.29 8.03 5.37
N MET A 5 19.22 6.89 6.06
CA MET A 5 20.34 5.95 6.16
C MET A 5 20.73 5.33 4.81
N LYS A 6 19.75 4.94 3.97
CA LYS A 6 19.98 4.50 2.58
C LYS A 6 20.65 5.60 1.73
N SER A 7 20.25 6.87 1.90
CA SER A 7 20.89 8.00 1.20
C SER A 7 22.31 8.31 1.67
N LEU A 8 22.67 7.89 2.89
CA LEU A 8 24.02 7.98 3.45
C LEU A 8 24.90 6.77 3.10
N GLY A 9 24.41 5.87 2.23
CA GLY A 9 25.16 4.68 1.79
C GLY A 9 25.29 3.58 2.86
N GLN A 10 24.51 3.64 3.94
CA GLN A 10 24.46 2.55 4.91
C GLN A 10 23.52 1.44 4.42
N ASP A 11 24.00 0.20 4.52
CA ASP A 11 23.15 -0.98 4.37
C ASP A 11 22.16 -1.05 5.53
N VAL A 12 20.93 -0.63 5.26
CA VAL A 12 19.83 -0.77 6.21
C VAL A 12 19.11 -2.08 5.89
N PRO A 13 18.95 -3.00 6.87
CA PRO A 13 18.18 -4.20 6.66
C PRO A 13 16.75 -3.85 6.21
N ASP A 14 16.22 -4.57 5.21
CA ASP A 14 14.85 -4.39 4.76
C ASP A 14 13.88 -4.79 5.89
N THR A 15 13.33 -3.78 6.57
CA THR A 15 12.25 -3.98 7.55
C THR A 15 10.91 -4.04 6.84
N LYS A 16 10.14 -5.11 7.06
CA LYS A 16 8.77 -5.20 6.56
C LYS A 16 7.86 -4.30 7.39
N PRO A 17 7.18 -3.30 6.78
CA PRO A 17 6.25 -2.45 7.51
C PRO A 17 5.01 -3.23 7.95
N ILE A 18 4.33 -2.71 8.99
CA ILE A 18 3.04 -3.22 9.45
C ILE A 18 1.94 -2.48 8.68
N LEU A 19 1.09 -3.22 7.98
CA LEU A 19 -0.09 -2.64 7.33
C LEU A 19 -1.23 -2.52 8.34
N GLU A 20 -1.57 -1.30 8.72
CA GLU A 20 -2.72 -1.02 9.57
C GLU A 20 -3.98 -0.77 8.73
N ILE A 21 -5.13 -1.26 9.22
CA ILE A 21 -6.42 -1.12 8.54
C ILE A 21 -7.45 -0.46 9.46
N ASN A 22 -8.33 0.37 8.89
CA ASN A 22 -9.46 0.94 9.62
C ASN A 22 -10.68 0.00 9.51
N PRO A 23 -11.06 -0.73 10.58
CA PRO A 23 -12.18 -1.67 10.54
C PRO A 23 -13.55 -1.01 10.35
N LYS A 24 -13.65 0.31 10.60
CA LYS A 24 -14.89 1.06 10.42
C LYS A 24 -15.13 1.45 8.96
N HIS A 25 -14.10 1.41 8.10
CA HIS A 25 -14.19 1.86 6.71
C HIS A 25 -15.06 0.90 5.86
N PRO A 26 -15.99 1.40 5.02
CA PRO A 26 -16.88 0.56 4.22
C PRO A 26 -16.16 -0.46 3.31
N LEU A 27 -15.01 -0.10 2.71
CA LEU A 27 -14.22 -1.03 1.89
C LEU A 27 -13.65 -2.19 2.71
N VAL A 28 -13.17 -1.92 3.93
CA VAL A 28 -12.62 -2.96 4.82
C VAL A 28 -13.72 -3.90 5.30
N LYS A 29 -14.92 -3.36 5.60
CA LYS A 29 -16.09 -4.20 5.91
C LYS A 29 -16.49 -5.12 4.76
N LYS A 30 -16.46 -4.64 3.51
CA LYS A 30 -16.75 -5.46 2.32
C LYS A 30 -15.73 -6.60 2.13
N LEU A 31 -14.46 -6.35 2.46
CA LEU A 31 -13.41 -7.39 2.39
C LEU A 31 -13.64 -8.56 3.35
N LYS A 32 -14.39 -8.35 4.45
CA LYS A 32 -14.74 -9.42 5.40
C LYS A 32 -15.63 -10.49 4.78
N THR A 33 -16.51 -10.11 3.84
CA THR A 33 -17.47 -11.02 3.22
C THR A 33 -17.02 -11.50 1.84
N LYS A 34 -16.25 -10.69 1.11
CA LYS A 34 -15.68 -11.06 -0.18
C LYS A 34 -14.29 -10.46 -0.33
N ILE A 35 -13.28 -11.32 -0.40
CA ILE A 35 -11.91 -10.89 -0.66
C ILE A 35 -11.81 -10.41 -2.11
N SER A 36 -11.20 -9.23 -2.29
CA SER A 36 -10.79 -8.71 -3.59
C SER A 36 -9.32 -8.37 -3.53
N GLN A 37 -8.49 -9.09 -4.30
CA GLN A 37 -7.05 -8.83 -4.38
C GLN A 37 -6.77 -7.41 -4.88
N ASP A 38 -7.56 -6.90 -5.82
CA ASP A 38 -7.40 -5.54 -6.35
C ASP A 38 -7.59 -4.49 -5.25
N VAL A 39 -8.63 -4.64 -4.42
CA VAL A 39 -8.89 -3.71 -3.30
C VAL A 39 -7.78 -3.77 -2.26
N VAL A 40 -7.33 -4.98 -1.89
CA VAL A 40 -6.24 -5.16 -0.92
C VAL A 40 -4.95 -4.52 -1.43
N LYS A 41 -4.62 -4.73 -2.70
CA LYS A 41 -3.44 -4.13 -3.34
C LYS A 41 -3.54 -2.61 -3.40
N VAL A 42 -4.70 -2.05 -3.75
CA VAL A 42 -4.93 -0.59 -3.75
C VAL A 42 -4.79 0.01 -2.35
N LEU A 43 -5.34 -0.64 -1.32
CA LEU A 43 -5.19 -0.17 0.07
C LEU A 43 -3.72 -0.20 0.52
N PHE A 44 -2.99 -1.25 0.18
CA PHE A 44 -1.56 -1.35 0.49
C PHE A 44 -0.73 -0.28 -0.25
N ASP A 45 -0.93 -0.14 -1.57
CA ASP A 45 -0.23 0.84 -2.38
C ASP A 45 -0.53 2.28 -1.91
N GLN A 46 -1.77 2.56 -1.49
CA GLN A 46 -2.12 3.85 -0.88
C GLN A 46 -1.37 4.07 0.45
N ALA A 47 -1.30 3.07 1.33
CA ALA A 47 -0.56 3.18 2.58
C ALA A 47 0.92 3.51 2.34
N VAL A 48 1.55 2.82 1.37
CA VAL A 48 2.94 3.09 0.94
C VAL A 48 3.09 4.53 0.43
N LEU A 49 2.17 5.02 -0.39
CA LEU A 49 2.23 6.41 -0.86
C LEU A 49 2.04 7.42 0.28
N SER A 50 1.13 7.15 1.22
CA SER A 50 0.84 8.03 2.36
C SER A 50 1.99 8.16 3.35
N GLU A 51 2.82 7.13 3.52
CA GLU A 51 4.07 7.21 4.30
C GLU A 51 5.22 7.88 3.52
N GLY A 52 4.95 8.38 2.31
CA GLY A 52 5.93 8.99 1.42
C GLY A 52 6.75 7.97 0.62
N GLY A 53 6.40 6.69 0.69
CA GLY A 53 6.96 5.59 -0.08
C GLY A 53 6.81 5.76 -1.59
N GLN A 54 7.53 4.94 -2.36
CA GLN A 54 7.40 4.87 -3.81
C GLN A 54 6.89 3.48 -4.19
N LEU A 55 5.97 3.44 -5.14
CA LEU A 55 5.46 2.18 -5.67
C LEU A 55 6.47 1.61 -6.68
N LYS A 56 6.71 0.30 -6.59
CA LYS A 56 7.50 -0.43 -7.59
C LYS A 56 6.80 -0.43 -8.95
N GLU A 57 5.47 -0.56 -8.95
CA GLU A 57 4.63 -0.67 -10.15
C GLU A 57 3.50 0.38 -10.15
N PRO A 58 3.78 1.68 -10.38
CA PRO A 58 2.77 2.74 -10.31
C PRO A 58 1.63 2.58 -11.33
N ALA A 59 1.93 2.09 -12.54
CA ALA A 59 0.93 1.90 -13.59
C ALA A 59 -0.12 0.86 -13.19
N GLU A 60 0.31 -0.21 -12.52
CA GLU A 60 -0.59 -1.27 -12.04
C GLU A 60 -1.49 -0.78 -10.88
N PHE A 61 -0.99 0.12 -10.03
CA PHE A 61 -1.83 0.80 -9.04
C PHE A 61 -2.95 1.61 -9.70
N VAL A 62 -2.61 2.47 -10.68
CA VAL A 62 -3.59 3.30 -11.40
C VAL A 62 -4.63 2.42 -12.11
N LYS A 63 -4.19 1.33 -12.75
CA LYS A 63 -5.06 0.36 -13.42
C LYS A 63 -6.04 -0.29 -12.45
N ARG A 64 -5.57 -0.76 -11.29
CA ARG A 64 -6.44 -1.34 -10.24
C ARG A 64 -7.42 -0.31 -9.69
N MET A 65 -6.97 0.90 -9.41
CA MET A 65 -7.82 1.99 -8.93
C MET A 65 -8.95 2.30 -9.93
N ASN A 66 -8.61 2.44 -11.21
CA ASN A 66 -9.60 2.68 -12.28
C ASN A 66 -10.61 1.53 -12.41
N LYS A 67 -10.20 0.29 -12.19
CA LYS A 67 -11.10 -0.88 -12.18
C LYS A 67 -12.11 -0.85 -11.01
N LEU A 68 -11.79 -0.18 -9.90
CA LEU A 68 -12.67 -0.07 -8.74
C LEU A 68 -13.66 1.10 -8.80
N ILE A 69 -13.37 2.10 -9.64
CA ILE A 69 -14.21 3.29 -9.83
C ILE A 69 -15.27 3.09 -10.93
N LYS A 70 -14.91 2.32 -11.96
CA LYS A 70 -15.83 1.92 -13.04
C LYS A 70 -16.84 0.89 -12.56
#